data_AF-A0A1H4JIJ8-F1
#
_entry.id   AF-A0A1H4JIJ8-F1
#
_cell.length_a   1.000
_cell.length_b   1.000
_cell.length_c   1.000
_cell.angle_alpha   90.00
_cell.angle_beta   90.00
_cell.angle_gamma   90.00
#
_symmetry.space_group_name_H-M   'P 1'
#
loop_
_entity.id
_entity.type
_entity.pdbx_description
1 polymer ?
#
loop_
_entity_poly.entity_id
_entity_poly.type
_entity_poly.pdbx_seq_one_letter_code
_entity_poly.pdbx_strand_id
1 'polypeptide(L)'
;MIPWLEEVERKSFNTVMPEHKPYRIEKMYLEITPTNITELGQLFTAASFLLSDNTMVQLPARDLIARNLIFSDIAPHFKEIKVVLIDNQIEVVMMQYLMGSSRQMLQDLFLCGLYPVVSDIYRSKEMNLLGSHKPRRAIQRYRVKAEWLEPSQLAATLSIQQFVESAYFTRGDFLPLSPTGWKLEDELRNSITLRTFCSFVPHIELVVDVDDLSVVGLELYPA
;
A
#
# COMPACT_ATOMS: atom_id res chain seq x y z
N MET A 1 -7.39 4.56 27.08
CA MET A 1 -6.88 5.29 25.90
C MET A 1 -5.43 4.89 25.72
N ILE A 2 -5.04 4.49 24.51
CA ILE A 2 -3.70 3.98 24.20
C ILE A 2 -2.74 5.18 24.08
N PRO A 3 -1.65 5.30 24.87
CA PRO A 3 -0.86 6.54 24.99
C PRO A 3 -0.17 7.00 23.70
N TRP A 4 0.22 6.06 22.86
CA TRP A 4 0.93 6.29 21.59
C TRP A 4 0.00 6.67 20.43
N LEU A 5 -1.29 6.81 20.70
CA LEU A 5 -2.31 7.22 19.73
C LEU A 5 -2.93 8.55 20.12
N GLU A 6 -3.27 9.34 19.10
CA GLU A 6 -4.09 10.54 19.20
C GLU A 6 -5.30 10.36 18.30
N GLU A 7 -6.50 10.54 18.85
CA GLU A 7 -7.71 10.50 18.03
C GLU A 7 -7.76 11.72 17.11
N VAL A 8 -8.04 11.50 15.83
CA VAL A 8 -8.12 12.58 14.84
C VAL A 8 -9.45 12.56 14.11
N GLU A 9 -10.03 13.74 13.94
CA GLU A 9 -11.20 13.89 13.08
C GLU A 9 -10.83 13.65 11.61
N ARG A 10 -11.78 13.13 10.84
CA ARG A 10 -11.62 13.06 9.39
C ARG A 10 -11.42 14.49 8.86
N LYS A 11 -10.22 14.81 8.38
CA LYS A 11 -10.06 15.97 7.51
C LYS A 11 -11.04 15.80 6.34
N SER A 12 -12.01 16.70 6.25
CA SER A 12 -12.80 16.84 5.04
C SER A 12 -11.83 17.23 3.93
N PHE A 13 -11.35 16.24 3.18
CA PHE A 13 -10.80 16.54 1.87
C PHE A 13 -11.94 17.20 1.11
N ASN A 14 -11.86 18.51 0.94
CA ASN A 14 -12.67 19.20 -0.05
C ASN A 14 -12.39 18.45 -1.34
N THR A 15 -13.30 17.58 -1.71
CA THR A 15 -13.27 16.89 -2.97
C THR A 15 -13.64 17.97 -3.96
N VAL A 16 -12.69 18.84 -4.28
CA VAL A 16 -12.75 19.62 -5.51
C VAL A 16 -12.89 18.54 -6.55
N MET A 17 -14.10 18.39 -7.09
CA MET A 17 -14.35 17.47 -8.18
C MET A 17 -13.27 17.80 -9.20
N PRO A 18 -12.33 16.87 -9.45
CA PRO A 18 -11.24 17.17 -10.36
C PRO A 18 -11.88 17.60 -11.68
N GLU A 19 -11.34 18.66 -12.28
CA GLU A 19 -11.79 19.09 -13.61
C GLU A 19 -11.84 17.85 -14.51
N HIS A 20 -12.95 17.67 -15.24
CA HIS A 20 -13.13 16.55 -16.15
C HIS A 20 -12.15 16.67 -17.31
N LYS A 21 -10.90 16.27 -17.07
CA LYS A 21 -9.90 16.13 -18.10
C LYS A 21 -10.18 14.86 -18.88
N PRO A 22 -10.17 14.90 -20.23
CA PRO A 22 -10.30 13.69 -21.03
C PRO A 22 -9.16 12.74 -20.69
N TYR A 23 -9.49 11.48 -20.45
CA TYR A 23 -8.50 10.44 -20.18
C TYR A 23 -8.62 9.30 -21.19
N ARG A 24 -7.53 8.57 -21.38
CA ARG A 24 -7.48 7.32 -22.15
C ARG A 24 -6.95 6.20 -21.26
N ILE A 25 -7.40 4.98 -21.52
CA ILE A 25 -6.84 3.79 -20.91
C ILE A 25 -6.25 2.94 -22.03
N GLU A 26 -4.98 2.60 -21.91
CA GLU A 26 -4.27 1.80 -22.90
C GLU A 26 -3.71 0.55 -22.27
N LYS A 27 -3.81 -0.58 -22.98
CA LYS A 27 -3.10 -1.80 -22.59
C LYS A 27 -1.62 -1.61 -22.91
N MET A 28 -0.78 -2.06 -21.98
CA MET A 28 0.66 -2.06 -22.13
C MET A 28 1.17 -3.50 -22.03
N TYR A 29 2.21 -3.80 -22.80
CA TYR A 29 2.88 -5.10 -22.79
C TYR A 29 4.33 -4.86 -22.38
N LEU A 30 4.81 -5.63 -21.41
CA LEU A 30 6.21 -5.63 -21.01
C LEU A 30 6.86 -6.91 -21.54
N GLU A 31 7.97 -6.78 -22.26
CA GLU A 31 8.77 -7.91 -22.73
C GLU A 31 9.83 -8.31 -21.69
N ILE A 32 9.44 -8.32 -20.41
CA ILE A 32 10.32 -8.62 -19.28
C ILE A 32 9.77 -9.85 -18.58
N THR A 33 10.60 -10.89 -18.47
CA THR A 33 10.32 -12.01 -17.58
C THR A 33 11.09 -11.77 -16.28
N PRO A 34 10.42 -11.44 -15.16
CA PRO A 34 11.12 -11.23 -13.90
C PRO A 34 11.81 -12.53 -13.46
N THR A 35 13.01 -12.42 -12.89
CA THR A 35 13.77 -13.56 -12.34
C THR A 35 13.80 -13.56 -10.82
N ASN A 36 13.47 -12.43 -10.20
CA ASN A 36 13.32 -12.22 -8.76
C ASN A 36 12.15 -11.27 -8.50
N ILE A 37 11.80 -11.09 -7.22
CA ILE A 37 10.84 -10.07 -6.78
C ILE A 37 11.46 -9.23 -5.66
N THR A 38 11.56 -7.93 -5.89
CA THR A 38 12.12 -6.98 -4.89
C THR A 38 11.14 -6.81 -3.73
N GLU A 39 11.57 -6.24 -2.62
CA GLU A 39 10.69 -5.99 -1.47
C GLU A 39 9.59 -4.98 -1.80
N LEU A 40 9.87 -4.02 -2.68
CA LEU A 40 8.85 -3.13 -3.25
C LEU A 40 7.84 -3.93 -4.08
N GLY A 41 8.32 -4.82 -4.95
CA GLY A 41 7.48 -5.77 -5.69
C GLY A 41 6.65 -6.64 -4.75
N GLN A 42 7.23 -7.19 -3.68
CA GLN A 42 6.54 -7.99 -2.68
C GLN A 42 5.44 -7.18 -2.01
N LEU A 43 5.69 -5.94 -1.60
CA LEU A 43 4.70 -5.06 -0.96
C LEU A 43 3.44 -4.89 -1.81
N PHE A 44 3.62 -4.66 -3.12
CA PHE A 44 2.51 -4.36 -4.04
C PHE A 44 1.91 -5.59 -4.73
N THR A 45 2.59 -6.74 -4.72
CA THR A 45 2.03 -8.01 -5.24
C THR A 45 1.38 -8.86 -4.15
N ALA A 46 1.71 -8.63 -2.87
CA ALA A 46 1.28 -9.45 -1.75
C ALA A 46 -0.24 -9.63 -1.66
N ALA A 47 -1.04 -8.57 -1.83
CA ALA A 47 -2.50 -8.69 -1.81
C ALA A 47 -3.02 -9.63 -2.90
N SER A 48 -2.42 -9.58 -4.10
CA SER A 48 -2.77 -10.45 -5.22
C SER A 48 -2.39 -11.91 -4.99
N PHE A 49 -1.39 -12.16 -4.13
CA PHE A 49 -0.94 -13.49 -3.76
C PHE A 49 -1.71 -14.06 -2.56
N LEU A 50 -1.88 -13.27 -1.50
CA LEU A 50 -2.40 -13.71 -0.20
C LEU A 50 -3.92 -13.62 -0.07
N LEU A 51 -4.56 -12.67 -0.75
CA LEU A 51 -5.97 -12.35 -0.55
C LEU A 51 -6.83 -12.75 -1.75
N SER A 52 -6.50 -12.28 -2.95
CA SER A 52 -7.26 -12.62 -4.16
C SER A 52 -6.48 -12.42 -5.45
N ASP A 53 -6.55 -13.41 -6.34
CA ASP A 53 -5.95 -13.40 -7.68
C ASP A 53 -6.46 -12.28 -8.60
N ASN A 54 -7.65 -11.74 -8.31
CA ASN A 54 -8.27 -10.66 -9.10
C ASN A 54 -8.04 -9.27 -8.50
N THR A 55 -7.19 -9.14 -7.49
CA THR A 55 -6.87 -7.83 -6.89
C THR A 55 -6.29 -6.91 -7.95
N MET A 56 -6.88 -5.72 -8.09
CA MET A 56 -6.37 -4.68 -8.97
C MET A 56 -5.46 -3.75 -8.18
N VAL A 57 -4.20 -3.66 -8.60
CA VAL A 57 -3.21 -2.74 -8.03
C VAL A 57 -3.17 -1.50 -8.90
N GLN A 58 -3.34 -0.32 -8.30
CA GLN A 58 -3.31 0.96 -8.99
C GLN A 58 -2.27 1.85 -8.33
N LEU A 59 -1.28 2.29 -9.10
CA LEU A 59 -0.18 3.10 -8.58
C LEU A 59 -0.04 4.40 -9.38
N PRO A 60 0.10 5.56 -8.71
CA PRO A 60 0.45 6.82 -9.37
C PRO A 60 1.79 6.68 -10.09
N ALA A 61 1.84 7.13 -11.34
CA ALA A 61 3.01 6.95 -12.22
C ALA A 61 3.38 8.21 -13.00
N ARG A 62 2.98 9.38 -12.48
CA ARG A 62 3.29 10.70 -13.06
C ARG A 62 4.75 11.06 -12.91
N ASP A 63 5.32 10.75 -11.75
CA ASP A 63 6.73 10.97 -11.48
C ASP A 63 7.59 9.92 -12.18
N LEU A 64 8.72 10.35 -12.76
CA LEU A 64 9.59 9.48 -13.54
C LEU A 64 10.25 8.40 -12.68
N ILE A 65 10.67 8.73 -11.46
CA ILE A 65 11.29 7.79 -10.52
C ILE A 65 10.26 6.75 -10.11
N ALA A 66 9.08 7.19 -9.67
CA ALA A 66 7.98 6.28 -9.31
C ALA A 66 7.61 5.36 -10.48
N ARG A 67 7.48 5.92 -11.69
CA ARG A 67 7.15 5.17 -12.89
C ARG A 67 8.20 4.13 -13.25
N ASN A 68 9.48 4.48 -13.15
CA ASN A 68 10.58 3.54 -13.40
C ASN A 68 10.53 2.38 -12.41
N LEU A 69 10.36 2.66 -11.12
CA LEU A 69 10.21 1.63 -10.09
C LEU A 69 8.98 0.73 -10.34
N ILE A 70 7.85 1.29 -10.75
CA ILE A 70 6.67 0.50 -11.12
C ILE A 70 7.00 -0.46 -12.25
N PHE A 71 7.60 0.03 -13.34
CA PHE A 71 7.86 -0.80 -14.52
C PHE A 71 9.04 -1.77 -14.36
N SER A 72 9.97 -1.53 -13.44
CA SER A 72 11.06 -2.46 -13.16
C SER A 72 10.71 -3.50 -12.10
N ASP A 73 10.02 -3.10 -11.02
CA ASP A 73 9.92 -3.91 -9.79
C ASP A 73 8.53 -4.50 -9.55
N ILE A 74 7.48 -3.90 -10.13
CA ILE A 74 6.09 -4.24 -9.78
C ILE A 74 5.35 -4.81 -10.99
N ALA A 75 5.25 -4.02 -12.06
CA ALA A 75 4.48 -4.35 -13.26
C ALA A 75 4.89 -5.66 -13.96
N PRO A 76 6.19 -6.04 -14.03
CA PRO A 76 6.60 -7.30 -14.65
C PRO A 76 6.00 -8.55 -13.99
N HIS A 77 5.42 -8.43 -12.79
CA HIS A 77 4.78 -9.54 -12.08
C HIS A 77 3.31 -9.76 -12.47
N PHE A 78 2.72 -8.91 -13.31
CA PHE A 78 1.30 -8.97 -13.66
C PHE A 78 1.07 -9.29 -15.14
N LYS A 79 -0.01 -10.03 -15.41
CA LYS A 79 -0.41 -10.41 -16.77
C LYS A 79 -1.10 -9.28 -17.50
N GLU A 80 -1.95 -8.52 -16.79
CA GLU A 80 -2.65 -7.38 -17.36
C GLU A 80 -2.07 -6.09 -16.80
N ILE A 81 -1.54 -5.26 -17.70
CA ILE A 81 -1.02 -3.93 -17.39
C ILE A 81 -1.78 -2.93 -18.27
N LYS A 82 -2.36 -1.92 -17.65
CA LYS A 82 -3.03 -0.81 -18.31
C LYS A 82 -2.49 0.50 -17.76
N VAL A 83 -2.39 1.51 -18.61
CA VAL A 83 -2.00 2.86 -18.20
C VAL A 83 -3.16 3.80 -18.42
N VAL A 84 -3.43 4.66 -17.43
CA VAL A 84 -4.34 5.79 -17.56
C VAL A 84 -3.52 6.99 -18.02
N LEU A 85 -3.92 7.60 -19.12
CA LEU A 85 -3.29 8.80 -19.66
C LEU A 85 -4.21 10.01 -19.50
N ILE A 86 -3.68 11.12 -19.01
CA ILE A 86 -4.30 12.45 -19.06
C ILE A 86 -3.28 13.39 -19.71
N ASP A 87 -3.72 14.20 -20.68
CA ASP A 87 -2.83 15.10 -21.44
C ASP A 87 -1.61 14.37 -22.06
N ASN A 88 -1.83 13.12 -22.51
CA ASN A 88 -0.80 12.18 -23.02
C ASN A 88 0.33 11.83 -22.03
N GLN A 89 0.16 12.10 -20.74
CA GLN A 89 1.07 11.68 -19.67
C GLN A 89 0.47 10.50 -18.91
N ILE A 90 1.32 9.56 -18.50
CA ILE A 90 0.90 8.42 -17.67
C ILE A 90 0.59 8.94 -16.27
N GLU A 91 -0.65 8.75 -15.84
CA GLU A 91 -1.15 9.18 -14.55
C GLU A 91 -1.13 8.04 -13.54
N VAL A 92 -1.63 6.87 -13.96
CA VAL A 92 -1.80 5.69 -13.12
C VAL A 92 -1.42 4.46 -13.94
N VAL A 93 -0.70 3.54 -13.32
CA VAL A 93 -0.50 2.17 -13.84
C VAL A 93 -1.44 1.25 -13.07
N MET A 94 -2.31 0.57 -13.81
CA MET A 94 -3.25 -0.43 -13.30
C MET A 94 -2.71 -1.82 -13.66
N MET A 95 -2.64 -2.70 -12.68
CA MET A 95 -2.09 -4.04 -12.83
C MET A 95 -3.04 -5.06 -12.21
N GLN A 96 -3.23 -6.19 -12.89
CA GLN A 96 -4.11 -7.24 -12.43
C GLN A 96 -3.61 -8.62 -12.89
N TYR A 97 -3.99 -9.64 -12.12
CA TYR A 97 -3.66 -11.05 -12.33
C TYR A 97 -2.16 -11.32 -12.25
N LEU A 98 -1.70 -11.77 -11.08
CA LEU A 98 -0.32 -12.15 -10.86
C LEU A 98 0.11 -13.26 -11.84
N MET A 99 1.31 -13.14 -12.41
CA MET A 99 1.91 -14.15 -13.27
C MET A 99 2.20 -15.42 -12.46
N GLY A 100 2.11 -16.59 -13.12
CA GLY A 100 2.37 -17.88 -12.47
C GLY A 100 3.81 -18.01 -11.94
N SER A 101 4.80 -17.52 -12.68
CA SER A 101 6.20 -17.48 -12.24
C SER A 101 6.40 -16.61 -11.00
N SER A 102 5.76 -15.45 -10.95
CA SER A 102 5.82 -14.54 -9.79
C SER A 102 5.11 -15.10 -8.57
N ARG A 103 4.00 -15.83 -8.77
CA ARG A 103 3.34 -16.58 -7.69
C ARG A 103 4.28 -17.62 -7.10
N GLN A 104 5.01 -18.36 -7.92
CA GLN A 104 5.97 -19.34 -7.43
C GLN A 104 7.09 -18.67 -6.62
N MET A 105 7.65 -17.56 -7.10
CA MET A 105 8.66 -16.79 -6.35
C MET A 105 8.15 -16.33 -4.99
N LEU A 106 6.91 -15.79 -4.92
CA LEU A 106 6.30 -15.40 -3.66
C LEU A 106 6.02 -16.59 -2.74
N GLN A 107 5.64 -17.74 -3.29
CA GLN A 107 5.45 -18.98 -2.51
C GLN A 107 6.77 -19.48 -1.91
N ASP A 108 7.86 -19.42 -2.66
CA ASP A 108 9.20 -19.80 -2.19
C ASP A 108 9.69 -18.84 -1.11
N LEU A 109 9.48 -17.52 -1.32
CA LEU A 109 9.78 -16.50 -0.31
C LEU A 109 8.90 -16.64 0.94
N PHE A 110 7.63 -17.05 0.80
CA PHE A 110 6.76 -17.30 1.95
C PHE A 110 7.33 -18.39 2.87
N LEU A 111 8.07 -19.35 2.32
CA LEU A 111 8.76 -20.40 3.09
C LEU A 111 10.13 -19.97 3.62
N CYS A 112 10.86 -19.15 2.86
CA CYS A 112 12.24 -18.74 3.18
C CYS A 112 12.36 -17.39 3.91
N GLY A 113 11.25 -16.65 4.03
CA GLY A 113 11.17 -15.31 4.64
C GLY A 113 10.76 -14.25 3.63
N LEU A 114 9.47 -13.88 3.62
CA LEU A 114 8.99 -12.67 2.94
C LEU A 114 9.56 -11.43 3.61
N TYR A 115 9.56 -10.32 2.87
CA TYR A 115 9.80 -9.00 3.44
C TYR A 115 8.92 -8.81 4.70
N PRO A 116 9.50 -8.54 5.89
CA PRO A 116 8.75 -8.62 7.16
C PRO A 116 7.50 -7.73 7.23
N VAL A 117 7.52 -6.58 6.56
CA VAL A 117 6.37 -5.68 6.45
C VAL A 117 5.19 -6.34 5.75
N VAL A 118 5.43 -7.19 4.74
CA VAL A 118 4.35 -7.91 4.04
C VAL A 118 3.66 -8.88 4.99
N SER A 119 4.42 -9.72 5.67
CA SER A 119 3.89 -10.70 6.63
C SER A 119 3.15 -10.01 7.78
N ASP A 120 3.62 -8.84 8.18
CA ASP A 120 3.02 -8.07 9.25
C ASP A 120 1.76 -7.32 8.81
N ILE A 121 1.69 -6.75 7.60
CA ILE A 121 0.46 -6.14 7.05
C ILE A 121 -0.64 -7.20 6.89
N TYR A 122 -0.29 -8.40 6.41
CA TYR A 122 -1.26 -9.45 6.08
C TYR A 122 -1.23 -10.61 7.08
N ARG A 123 -1.64 -10.36 8.33
CA ARG A 123 -1.66 -11.38 9.41
C ARG A 123 -2.78 -12.40 9.25
N SER A 124 -3.79 -12.12 8.41
CA SER A 124 -4.89 -13.03 8.10
C SER A 124 -5.26 -13.00 6.62
N LYS A 125 -5.98 -14.04 6.16
CA LYS A 125 -6.54 -14.10 4.80
C LYS A 125 -7.89 -13.42 4.67
N GLU A 126 -8.45 -12.95 5.78
CA GLU A 126 -9.75 -12.30 5.80
C GLU A 126 -9.62 -10.89 5.25
N MET A 127 -10.20 -10.65 4.08
CA MET A 127 -10.21 -9.31 3.51
C MET A 127 -11.11 -8.41 4.37
N ASN A 128 -10.50 -7.46 5.06
CA ASN A 128 -11.18 -6.38 5.78
C ASN A 128 -11.78 -5.35 4.82
N LEU A 129 -12.52 -5.79 3.80
CA LEU A 129 -13.10 -4.89 2.82
C LEU A 129 -14.11 -3.96 3.50
N LEU A 130 -14.00 -2.66 3.16
CA LEU A 130 -15.08 -1.68 3.20
C LEU A 130 -16.13 -1.99 2.10
N GLY A 131 -16.52 -3.26 1.98
CA GLY A 131 -17.44 -3.77 0.97
C GLY A 131 -18.88 -3.83 1.45
N SER A 132 -19.79 -4.10 0.52
CA SER A 132 -21.26 -4.18 0.68
C SER A 132 -21.78 -5.10 1.79
N HIS A 133 -20.91 -5.92 2.41
CA HIS A 133 -21.26 -6.85 3.49
C HIS A 133 -21.34 -6.21 4.89
N LYS A 134 -20.74 -5.02 5.11
CA LYS A 134 -21.02 -4.16 6.28
C LYS A 134 -21.43 -2.77 5.74
N PRO A 135 -22.73 -2.51 5.49
CA PRO A 135 -23.20 -1.29 4.82
C PRO A 135 -22.89 0.00 5.60
N ARG A 136 -22.60 -0.12 6.91
CA ARG A 136 -22.10 0.98 7.75
C ARG A 136 -21.11 0.39 8.76
N ARG A 137 -19.82 0.74 8.64
CA ARG A 137 -18.87 0.65 9.76
C ARG A 137 -18.76 2.05 10.35
N ALA A 138 -18.90 2.18 11.66
CA ALA A 138 -18.43 3.39 12.31
C ALA A 138 -16.90 3.32 12.35
N ILE A 139 -16.26 4.35 11.81
CA ILE A 139 -14.81 4.39 11.61
C ILE A 139 -14.24 5.49 12.48
N GLN A 140 -13.24 5.14 13.28
CA GLN A 140 -12.42 6.09 14.02
C GLN A 140 -11.02 6.15 13.42
N ARG A 141 -10.41 7.34 13.42
CA ARG A 141 -9.02 7.52 13.00
C ARG A 141 -8.13 7.83 14.19
N TYR A 142 -6.94 7.26 14.18
CA TYR A 142 -5.92 7.51 15.18
C TYR A 142 -4.59 7.85 14.51
N ARG A 143 -4.02 9.00 14.86
CA ARG A 143 -2.63 9.33 14.53
C ARG A 143 -1.69 8.58 15.45
N VAL A 144 -0.66 8.00 14.85
CA VAL A 144 0.44 7.35 15.55
C VAL A 144 1.46 8.40 15.99
N LYS A 145 1.81 8.42 17.27
CA LYS A 145 2.88 9.25 17.81
C LYS A 145 4.22 8.56 17.60
N ALA A 146 4.95 8.96 16.56
CA ALA A 146 6.18 8.30 16.14
C ALA A 146 7.24 8.19 17.25
N GLU A 147 7.28 9.15 18.18
CA GLU A 147 8.20 9.14 19.33
C GLU A 147 7.98 8.00 20.33
N TRP A 148 6.86 7.28 20.22
CA TRP A 148 6.54 6.10 21.02
C TRP A 148 6.90 4.77 20.34
N LEU A 149 7.37 4.83 19.10
CA LEU A 149 7.77 3.66 18.32
C LEU A 149 9.29 3.63 18.23
N GLU A 150 9.88 2.46 18.39
CA GLU A 150 11.30 2.27 18.08
C GLU A 150 11.48 2.07 16.58
N PRO A 151 12.10 3.00 15.83
CA PRO A 151 12.22 2.85 14.38
C PRO A 151 12.99 1.58 14.01
N SER A 152 12.56 0.91 12.94
CA SER A 152 13.27 -0.24 12.39
C SER A 152 13.85 0.12 11.03
N GLN A 153 15.16 -0.11 10.84
CA GLN A 153 15.81 0.02 9.55
C GLN A 153 15.95 -1.36 8.92
N LEU A 154 15.07 -1.67 7.97
CA LEU A 154 15.21 -2.85 7.12
C LEU A 154 16.05 -2.47 5.89
N ALA A 155 16.88 -3.40 5.39
CA ALA A 155 17.79 -3.14 4.26
C ALA A 155 17.07 -2.59 3.01
N ALA A 156 15.82 -3.02 2.78
CA ALA A 156 15.03 -2.63 1.61
C ALA A 156 14.18 -1.36 1.79
N THR A 157 14.35 -0.63 2.90
CA THR A 157 13.52 0.55 3.21
C THR A 157 13.72 1.69 2.19
N LEU A 158 14.90 1.79 1.57
CA LEU A 158 15.23 2.90 0.67
C LEU A 158 14.40 2.93 -0.62
N SER A 159 14.20 1.80 -1.30
CA SER A 159 13.42 1.76 -2.55
C SER A 159 11.93 2.03 -2.28
N ILE A 160 11.41 1.52 -1.16
CA ILE A 160 10.05 1.79 -0.69
C ILE A 160 9.89 3.26 -0.33
N GLN A 161 10.83 3.83 0.44
CA GLN A 161 10.84 5.25 0.77
C GLN A 161 10.85 6.11 -0.50
N GLN A 162 11.78 5.85 -1.42
CA GLN A 162 11.90 6.59 -2.68
C GLN A 162 10.61 6.49 -3.50
N PHE A 163 10.00 5.31 -3.56
CA PHE A 163 8.72 5.11 -4.25
C PHE A 163 7.59 5.92 -3.58
N VAL A 164 7.44 5.83 -2.26
CA VAL A 164 6.40 6.54 -1.50
C VAL A 164 6.54 8.06 -1.66
N GLU A 165 7.77 8.57 -1.53
CA GLU A 165 8.08 9.99 -1.68
C GLU A 165 7.73 10.51 -3.07
N SER A 166 8.13 9.76 -4.11
CA SER A 166 7.97 10.16 -5.51
C SER A 166 6.55 9.98 -6.02
N ALA A 167 5.89 8.88 -5.67
CA ALA A 167 4.56 8.53 -6.16
C ALA A 167 3.44 9.28 -5.42
N TYR A 168 3.62 9.57 -4.13
CA TYR A 168 2.57 10.13 -3.28
C TYR A 168 2.97 11.49 -2.67
N PHE A 169 4.05 11.54 -1.89
CA PHE A 169 4.30 12.68 -0.99
C PHE A 169 4.63 13.98 -1.71
N THR A 170 5.39 13.93 -2.81
CA THR A 170 5.76 15.12 -3.61
C THR A 170 4.54 15.90 -4.11
N ARG A 171 3.35 15.27 -4.15
CA ARG A 171 2.10 15.87 -4.61
C ARG A 171 1.12 16.21 -3.47
N GLY A 172 1.51 15.96 -2.23
CA GLY A 172 0.59 16.06 -1.09
C GLY A 172 -0.41 14.90 -1.00
N ASP A 173 -0.21 13.82 -1.77
CA ASP A 173 -1.02 12.61 -1.68
C ASP A 173 -0.51 11.68 -0.56
N PHE A 174 -1.33 10.73 -0.13
CA PHE A 174 -0.99 9.73 0.88
C PHE A 174 -1.00 8.32 0.29
N LEU A 175 -0.22 7.39 0.85
CA LEU A 175 -0.28 5.97 0.48
C LEU A 175 -1.31 5.25 1.37
N PRO A 176 -2.43 4.76 0.80
CA PRO A 176 -3.34 3.88 1.51
C PRO A 176 -2.86 2.43 1.47
N LEU A 177 -2.88 1.77 2.63
CA LEU A 177 -2.67 0.33 2.80
C LEU A 177 -3.87 -0.28 3.53
N SER A 178 -4.13 -1.56 3.29
CA SER A 178 -5.27 -2.28 3.88
C SER A 178 -4.79 -3.51 4.65
N PRO A 179 -4.33 -3.34 5.90
CA PRO A 179 -3.87 -4.46 6.71
C PRO A 179 -5.00 -5.44 7.03
N THR A 180 -4.65 -6.71 7.21
CA THR A 180 -5.57 -7.78 7.61
C THR A 180 -5.11 -8.43 8.92
N GLY A 181 -6.07 -8.77 9.77
CA GLY A 181 -5.80 -9.37 11.08
C GLY A 181 -5.19 -8.42 12.12
N TRP A 182 -5.17 -7.12 11.86
CA TRP A 182 -4.75 -6.11 12.84
C TRP A 182 -5.89 -5.76 13.79
N LYS A 183 -5.58 -5.67 15.09
CA LYS A 183 -6.46 -5.15 16.14
C LYS A 183 -5.81 -3.95 16.81
N LEU A 184 -6.62 -2.96 17.18
CA LEU A 184 -6.17 -1.79 17.90
C LEU A 184 -5.90 -2.13 19.37
N GLU A 185 -4.68 -2.58 19.64
CA GLU A 185 -4.18 -2.99 20.96
C GLU A 185 -2.83 -2.29 21.23
N ASP A 186 -2.38 -2.24 22.48
CA ASP A 186 -1.14 -1.52 22.83
C ASP A 186 0.08 -2.15 22.13
N GLU A 187 0.07 -3.47 21.98
CA GLU A 187 1.09 -4.28 21.32
C GLU A 187 1.26 -3.93 19.84
N LEU A 188 0.27 -3.29 19.21
CA LEU A 188 0.35 -2.93 17.81
C LEU A 188 1.52 -1.97 17.52
N ARG A 189 1.96 -1.15 18.49
CA ARG A 189 3.17 -0.32 18.34
C ARG A 189 4.45 -1.11 18.03
N ASN A 190 4.47 -2.40 18.37
CA ASN A 190 5.60 -3.29 18.09
C ASN A 190 5.57 -3.85 16.65
N SER A 191 4.52 -3.55 15.88
CA SER A 191 4.41 -3.88 14.46
C SER A 191 5.66 -3.46 13.70
N ILE A 192 6.29 -4.40 13.01
CA ILE A 192 7.45 -4.10 12.16
C ILE A 192 7.07 -3.14 11.03
N THR A 193 5.83 -3.20 10.55
CA THR A 193 5.28 -2.25 9.56
C THR A 193 5.27 -0.83 10.10
N LEU A 194 4.66 -0.61 11.28
CA LEU A 194 4.59 0.73 11.87
C LEU A 194 5.99 1.27 12.19
N ARG A 195 6.85 0.43 12.76
CA ARG A 195 8.24 0.78 13.09
C ARG A 195 9.10 1.07 11.86
N THR A 196 8.84 0.39 10.74
CA THR A 196 9.54 0.63 9.47
C THR A 196 9.07 1.96 8.88
N PHE A 197 7.76 2.16 8.75
CA PHE A 197 7.24 3.39 8.15
C PHE A 197 7.53 4.63 9.01
N CYS A 198 7.49 4.55 10.34
CA CYS A 198 7.78 5.71 11.19
C CYS A 198 9.24 6.19 11.09
N SER A 199 10.14 5.41 10.44
CA SER A 199 11.52 5.83 10.21
C SER A 199 11.67 6.88 9.10
N PHE A 200 10.70 7.00 8.20
CA PHE A 200 10.74 7.95 7.08
C PHE A 200 9.40 8.62 6.74
N VAL A 201 8.28 8.10 7.23
CA VAL A 201 6.95 8.69 7.03
C VAL A 201 6.67 9.71 8.13
N PRO A 202 6.40 10.98 7.77
CA PRO A 202 6.14 12.04 8.75
C PRO A 202 4.89 11.80 9.61
N HIS A 203 3.79 11.36 8.99
CA HIS A 203 2.52 11.14 9.69
C HIS A 203 1.88 9.81 9.27
N ILE A 204 1.49 9.01 10.27
CA ILE A 204 0.83 7.71 10.07
C ILE A 204 -0.53 7.75 10.76
N GLU A 205 -1.59 7.38 10.04
CA GLU A 205 -2.93 7.28 10.58
C GLU A 205 -3.49 5.85 10.44
N LEU A 206 -4.06 5.34 11.53
CA LEU A 206 -4.79 4.07 11.58
C LEU A 206 -6.28 4.36 11.36
N VAL A 207 -6.92 3.57 10.50
CA VAL A 207 -8.36 3.59 10.26
C VAL A 207 -8.96 2.36 10.93
N VAL A 208 -9.81 2.56 11.93
CA VAL A 208 -10.26 1.51 12.85
C VAL A 208 -11.77 1.37 12.80
N ASP A 209 -12.25 0.13 12.64
CA ASP A 209 -13.65 -0.25 12.82
C ASP A 209 -13.96 -0.24 14.34
N VAL A 210 -14.86 0.65 14.77
CA VAL A 210 -15.16 0.82 16.20
C VAL A 210 -15.90 -0.37 16.80
N ASP A 211 -16.56 -1.19 15.98
CA ASP A 211 -17.39 -2.29 16.46
C ASP A 211 -16.54 -3.42 17.03
N ASP A 212 -15.38 -3.68 16.40
CA ASP A 212 -14.52 -4.82 16.72
C ASP A 212 -13.03 -4.45 16.86
N LEU A 213 -12.72 -3.15 16.83
CA LEU A 213 -11.37 -2.59 16.92
C LEU A 213 -10.41 -3.09 15.84
N SER A 214 -10.90 -3.63 14.72
CA SER A 214 -10.04 -4.02 13.60
C SER A 214 -9.45 -2.79 12.94
N VAL A 215 -8.14 -2.80 12.70
CA VAL A 215 -7.53 -1.82 11.82
C VAL A 215 -7.83 -2.24 10.39
N VAL A 216 -8.62 -1.43 9.69
CA VAL A 216 -9.10 -1.67 8.32
C VAL A 216 -8.35 -0.83 7.29
N GLY A 217 -7.53 0.12 7.75
CA GLY A 217 -6.70 0.95 6.89
C GLY A 217 -5.49 1.49 7.63
N LEU A 218 -4.42 1.71 6.88
CA LEU A 218 -3.20 2.38 7.30
C LEU A 218 -2.89 3.43 6.24
N GLU A 219 -2.87 4.70 6.61
CA GLU A 219 -2.65 5.82 5.71
C GLU A 219 -1.30 6.49 6.07
N LEU A 220 -0.42 6.60 5.08
CA LEU A 220 0.91 7.20 5.22
C LEU A 220 0.90 8.57 4.54
N TYR A 221 1.15 9.64 5.30
CA TYR A 221 1.00 11.02 4.84
C TYR A 221 2.34 11.76 4.75
N PRO A 222 2.49 12.71 3.79
CA PRO A 222 3.61 13.65 3.74
C PRO A 222 3.55 14.64 4.90
N ALA A 223 4.69 15.31 5.16
CA ALA A 223 4.86 16.29 6.25
C ALA A 223 3.84 17.44 6.21
#